data_AF-A0A2E6Z6D0-F1
#
_entry.id   AF-A0A2E6Z6D0-F1
#
_cell.length_a   1.000
_cell.length_b   1.000
_cell.length_c   1.000
_cell.angle_alpha   90.00
_cell.angle_beta   90.00
_cell.angle_gamma   90.00
#
_symmetry.space_group_name_H-M   'P 1'
#
loop_
_entity.id
_entity.type
_entity.pdbx_description
1 polymer ?
#
loop_
_entity_poly.entity_id
_entity_poly.type
_entity_poly.pdbx_seq_one_letter_code
_entity_poly.pdbx_strand_id
1 'polypeptide(L)'
;MKDRIIISVSSINGTRHFSISKLFKRNAVISLWLILFTVIITAALIDYLLKTVDHTKSQQQQLAIQAEQLAAEITELSQTREQLEQELAIKQDEMLQVSNRLGEIELTLGLEQQFPQDLEARLDTATVNSSAKMAMLQLVPNGSPLEFRRRSSRFGVRTHPIMGKQQHHNGIDLSANRGTPIYAPADGVVEVVRPSKNGYGNLLKIRHAFGFTTLYAHLDEFKVANGLFVHKGQLIATSGNTGNSTAPHLHYEIHFLDRSLNPQSFMDWDANNFDLVFEKERSIKWDSLVTMLQTKASTQLQLSSLRDAQLSEASD
;
A
#
# COMPACT_ATOMS: atom_id res chain seq x y z
N MET A 1 -24.92 47.24 -111.43
CA MET A 1 -26.25 46.60 -111.59
C MET A 1 -26.33 45.48 -110.58
N LYS A 2 -27.45 45.39 -109.86
CA LYS A 2 -27.52 44.89 -108.47
C LYS A 2 -27.52 43.36 -108.37
N ASP A 3 -26.47 42.83 -107.76
CA ASP A 3 -26.27 41.42 -107.40
C ASP A 3 -27.37 40.90 -106.47
N ARG A 4 -28.43 40.35 -107.06
CA ARG A 4 -29.54 39.68 -106.39
C ARG A 4 -29.72 38.30 -107.01
N ILE A 5 -29.65 37.26 -106.19
CA ILE A 5 -30.02 35.91 -106.63
C ILE A 5 -31.54 35.88 -106.64
N ILE A 6 -32.12 35.65 -107.82
CA ILE A 6 -33.57 35.54 -108.02
C ILE A 6 -33.90 34.06 -108.07
N ILE A 7 -34.59 33.57 -107.04
CA ILE A 7 -35.12 32.20 -107.03
C ILE A 7 -36.52 32.27 -107.63
N SER A 8 -36.69 31.61 -108.78
CA SER A 8 -37.95 31.56 -109.52
C SER A 8 -38.60 30.20 -109.29
N VAL A 9 -39.73 30.18 -108.59
CA VAL A 9 -40.50 28.95 -108.39
C VAL A 9 -41.71 29.00 -109.32
N SER A 10 -41.79 28.09 -110.30
CA SER A 10 -42.92 28.00 -111.23
C SER A 10 -43.98 27.04 -110.69
N SER A 11 -45.20 27.52 -110.50
CA SER A 11 -46.38 26.71 -110.21
C SER A 11 -47.40 26.84 -111.33
N ILE A 12 -48.40 25.95 -111.36
CA ILE A 12 -49.48 25.92 -112.37
C ILE A 12 -50.32 27.22 -112.40
N ASN A 13 -50.26 28.03 -111.35
CA ASN A 13 -50.93 29.33 -111.24
C ASN A 13 -49.98 30.53 -111.39
N GLY A 14 -48.79 30.34 -111.96
CA GLY A 14 -47.83 31.40 -112.30
C GLY A 14 -46.46 31.28 -111.60
N THR A 15 -45.49 32.05 -112.10
CA THR A 15 -44.13 32.16 -111.56
C THR A 15 -44.01 33.30 -110.55
N ARG A 16 -43.55 32.99 -109.34
CA ARG A 16 -43.17 34.01 -108.34
C ARG A 16 -41.65 34.10 -108.23
N HIS A 17 -41.13 35.33 -108.28
CA HIS A 17 -39.71 35.63 -108.16
C HIS A 17 -39.40 36.19 -106.78
N PHE A 18 -38.44 35.58 -106.07
CA PHE A 18 -37.97 36.08 -104.78
C PHE A 18 -36.51 36.53 -104.90
N SER A 19 -36.22 37.78 -104.55
CA SER A 19 -34.86 38.34 -104.63
C SER A 19 -34.19 38.41 -103.27
N ILE A 20 -33.06 37.71 -103.09
CA ILE A 20 -32.29 37.72 -101.84
C ILE A 20 -31.12 38.71 -101.94
N SER A 21 -30.97 39.59 -100.94
CA SER A 21 -29.89 40.60 -100.90
C SER A 21 -28.60 40.05 -100.26
N LYS A 22 -27.42 40.51 -100.70
CA LYS A 22 -26.11 40.12 -100.12
C LYS A 22 -26.00 40.43 -98.62
N LEU A 23 -26.67 41.50 -98.15
CA LEU A 23 -26.79 41.85 -96.73
C LEU A 23 -27.59 40.81 -95.95
N PHE A 24 -28.68 40.27 -96.53
CA PHE A 24 -29.47 39.22 -95.89
C PHE A 24 -28.64 37.93 -95.72
N LYS A 25 -27.84 37.52 -96.72
CA LYS A 25 -26.93 36.37 -96.60
C LYS A 25 -25.86 36.59 -95.52
N ARG A 26 -25.22 37.77 -95.49
CA ARG A 26 -24.21 38.10 -94.48
C ARG A 26 -24.80 38.09 -93.08
N ASN A 27 -25.97 38.71 -92.91
CA ASN A 27 -26.64 38.76 -91.62
C ASN A 27 -27.14 37.38 -91.18
N ALA A 28 -27.66 36.56 -92.10
CA ALA A 28 -28.05 35.17 -91.81
C ALA A 28 -26.87 34.31 -91.34
N VAL A 29 -25.69 34.46 -91.96
CA VAL A 29 -24.47 33.76 -91.53
C VAL A 29 -24.00 34.24 -90.15
N ILE A 30 -24.02 35.55 -89.88
CA ILE A 30 -23.68 36.11 -88.56
C ILE A 30 -24.67 35.63 -87.49
N SER A 31 -25.97 35.64 -87.79
CA SER A 31 -27.00 35.11 -86.89
C SER A 31 -26.82 33.63 -86.61
N LEU A 32 -26.43 32.83 -87.59
CA LEU A 32 -26.16 31.39 -87.40
C LEU A 32 -24.91 31.17 -86.53
N TRP A 33 -23.85 31.96 -86.71
CA TRP A 33 -22.67 31.93 -85.82
C TRP A 33 -22.98 32.42 -84.40
N LEU A 34 -23.83 33.43 -84.24
CA LEU A 34 -24.31 33.88 -82.93
C LEU A 34 -25.12 32.79 -82.25
N ILE A 35 -26.04 32.13 -82.96
CA ILE A 35 -26.81 31.01 -82.42
C ILE A 35 -25.86 29.89 -81.98
N LEU A 36 -24.91 29.49 -82.83
CA LEU A 36 -23.91 28.46 -82.49
C LEU A 36 -23.07 28.86 -81.26
N PHE A 37 -22.63 30.12 -81.17
CA PHE A 37 -21.86 30.63 -80.04
C PHE A 37 -22.69 30.65 -78.75
N THR A 38 -23.96 31.06 -78.81
CA THR A 38 -24.87 31.00 -77.66
C THR A 38 -25.08 29.57 -77.20
N VAL A 39 -25.25 28.62 -78.12
CA VAL A 39 -25.38 27.19 -77.80
C VAL A 39 -24.12 26.68 -77.10
N ILE A 40 -22.93 27.01 -77.59
CA ILE A 40 -21.65 26.61 -76.98
C ILE A 40 -21.51 27.21 -75.57
N ILE A 41 -21.79 28.50 -75.37
CA ILE A 41 -21.75 29.13 -74.04
C ILE A 41 -22.73 28.47 -73.10
N THR A 42 -23.98 28.23 -73.54
CA THR A 42 -24.96 27.55 -72.70
C THR A 42 -24.53 26.15 -72.33
N ALA A 43 -23.93 25.38 -73.25
CA ALA A 43 -23.41 24.05 -72.98
C ALA A 43 -22.24 24.10 -71.97
N ALA A 44 -21.31 25.04 -72.11
CA ALA A 44 -20.20 25.22 -71.18
C ALA A 44 -20.68 25.65 -69.78
N LEU A 45 -21.69 26.54 -69.71
CA LEU A 45 -22.31 26.94 -68.46
C LEU A 45 -23.02 25.76 -67.78
N ILE A 46 -23.74 24.94 -68.55
CA ILE A 46 -24.40 23.72 -68.04
C ILE A 46 -23.35 22.73 -67.51
N ASP A 47 -22.26 22.47 -68.22
CA ASP A 47 -21.18 21.58 -67.76
C ASP A 47 -20.53 22.09 -66.46
N TYR A 48 -20.26 23.40 -66.37
CA TYR A 48 -19.72 24.03 -65.16
C TYR A 48 -20.69 23.90 -63.97
N LEU A 49 -21.99 24.16 -64.19
CA LEU A 49 -23.01 24.03 -63.16
C LEU A 49 -23.17 22.58 -62.70
N LEU A 50 -23.16 21.61 -63.63
CA LEU A 50 -23.23 20.18 -63.30
C LEU A 50 -22.02 19.76 -62.44
N LYS A 51 -20.80 20.14 -62.82
CA LYS A 51 -19.59 19.86 -62.03
C LYS A 51 -19.62 20.50 -60.64
N THR A 52 -20.14 21.73 -60.54
CA THR A 52 -20.28 22.43 -59.25
C THR A 52 -21.29 21.75 -58.34
N VAL A 53 -22.40 21.27 -58.90
CA VAL A 53 -23.40 20.48 -58.17
C VAL A 53 -22.81 19.15 -57.71
N ASP A 54 -22.09 18.44 -58.58
CA ASP A 54 -21.45 17.17 -58.24
C ASP A 54 -20.38 17.33 -57.15
N HIS A 55 -19.56 18.38 -57.24
CA HIS A 55 -18.53 18.67 -56.24
C HIS A 55 -19.14 19.00 -54.87
N THR A 56 -20.14 19.90 -54.83
CA THR A 56 -20.84 20.26 -53.59
C THR A 56 -21.54 19.05 -52.97
N LYS A 57 -22.14 18.20 -53.81
CA LYS A 57 -22.78 16.95 -53.35
C LYS A 57 -21.75 15.98 -52.75
N SER A 58 -20.58 15.84 -53.37
CA SER A 58 -19.48 15.02 -52.84
C SER A 58 -18.96 15.56 -51.51
N GLN A 59 -18.79 16.88 -51.38
CA GLN A 59 -18.41 17.51 -50.11
C GLN A 59 -19.46 17.29 -49.02
N GLN A 60 -20.74 17.43 -49.34
CA GLN A 60 -21.83 17.18 -48.39
C GLN A 60 -21.83 15.73 -47.91
N GLN A 61 -21.54 14.77 -48.80
CA GLN A 61 -21.39 13.37 -48.43
C GLN A 61 -20.17 13.14 -47.52
N GLN A 62 -19.03 13.76 -47.82
CA GLN A 62 -17.84 13.66 -46.97
C GLN A 62 -18.08 14.23 -45.57
N LEU A 63 -18.70 15.42 -45.48
CA LEU A 63 -19.05 16.03 -44.20
C LEU A 63 -20.05 15.18 -43.42
N ALA A 64 -21.02 14.55 -44.10
CA ALA A 64 -21.96 13.63 -43.46
C ALA A 64 -21.25 12.40 -42.87
N ILE A 65 -20.31 11.80 -43.62
CA ILE A 65 -19.50 10.67 -43.13
C ILE A 65 -18.63 11.09 -41.94
N GLN A 66 -17.99 12.25 -42.00
CA GLN A 66 -17.18 12.77 -40.89
C GLN A 66 -18.03 13.06 -39.65
N ALA A 67 -19.24 13.62 -39.83
CA ALA A 67 -20.16 13.84 -38.72
C ALA A 67 -20.62 12.53 -38.08
N GLU A 68 -20.83 11.48 -38.87
CA GLU A 68 -21.17 10.14 -38.38
C GLU A 68 -20.01 9.50 -37.62
N GLN A 69 -18.77 9.59 -38.15
CA GLN A 69 -17.57 9.11 -37.48
C GLN A 69 -17.33 9.83 -36.13
N LEU A 70 -17.45 11.16 -36.13
CA LEU A 70 -17.28 11.95 -34.92
C LEU A 70 -18.36 11.63 -33.88
N ALA A 71 -19.60 11.40 -34.32
CA ALA A 71 -20.68 10.99 -33.42
C ALA A 71 -20.41 9.60 -32.81
N ALA A 72 -19.85 8.67 -33.59
CA ALA A 72 -19.45 7.36 -33.09
C ALA A 72 -18.31 7.46 -32.06
N GLU A 73 -17.27 8.26 -32.34
CA GLU A 73 -16.14 8.49 -31.43
C GLU A 73 -16.58 9.16 -30.11
N ILE A 74 -17.47 10.16 -30.16
CA ILE A 74 -18.03 10.79 -28.95
C ILE A 74 -18.79 9.76 -28.10
N THR A 75 -19.53 8.85 -28.76
CA THR A 75 -20.29 7.80 -28.06
C THR A 75 -19.33 6.83 -27.37
N GLU A 76 -18.29 6.38 -28.05
CA GLU A 76 -17.25 5.50 -27.49
C GLU A 76 -16.50 6.15 -26.32
N LEU A 77 -16.09 7.41 -26.46
CA LEU A 77 -15.46 8.19 -25.39
C LEU A 77 -16.39 8.36 -24.19
N SER A 78 -17.68 8.61 -24.42
CA SER A 78 -18.66 8.74 -23.35
C SER A 78 -18.83 7.43 -22.56
N GLN A 79 -18.86 6.29 -23.25
CA GLN A 79 -18.95 4.97 -22.63
C GLN A 79 -17.68 4.65 -21.84
N THR A 80 -16.50 4.96 -22.41
CA THR A 80 -15.21 4.77 -21.72
C THR A 80 -15.14 5.60 -20.46
N ARG A 81 -15.58 6.87 -20.52
CA ARG A 81 -15.63 7.75 -19.36
C ARG A 81 -16.56 7.20 -18.28
N GLU A 82 -17.75 6.73 -18.64
CA GLU A 82 -18.69 6.13 -17.69
C GLU A 82 -18.10 4.88 -17.03
N GLN A 83 -17.43 4.02 -17.80
CA GLN A 83 -16.72 2.85 -17.28
C GLN A 83 -15.62 3.24 -16.28
N LEU A 84 -14.79 4.23 -16.63
CA LEU A 84 -13.74 4.72 -15.74
C LEU A 84 -14.31 5.35 -14.47
N GLU A 85 -15.41 6.10 -14.57
CA GLU A 85 -16.09 6.68 -13.41
C GLU A 85 -16.66 5.58 -12.50
N GLN A 86 -17.23 4.51 -13.06
CA GLN A 86 -17.71 3.34 -12.30
C GLN A 86 -16.55 2.60 -11.63
N GLU A 87 -15.46 2.35 -12.33
CA GLU A 87 -14.27 1.69 -11.79
C GLU A 87 -13.67 2.51 -10.64
N LEU A 88 -13.57 3.83 -10.81
CA LEU A 88 -13.06 4.73 -9.78
C LEU A 88 -13.96 4.74 -8.55
N ALA A 89 -15.28 4.72 -8.72
CA ALA A 89 -16.23 4.60 -7.61
C ALA A 89 -16.07 3.27 -6.84
N ILE A 90 -15.89 2.15 -7.56
CA ILE A 90 -15.63 0.84 -6.94
C ILE A 90 -14.31 0.86 -6.17
N LYS A 91 -13.25 1.40 -6.78
CA LYS A 91 -11.92 1.52 -6.13
C LYS A 91 -11.98 2.41 -4.89
N GLN A 92 -12.76 3.48 -4.91
CA GLN A 92 -12.99 4.32 -3.74
C GLN A 92 -13.70 3.57 -2.60
N ASP A 93 -14.72 2.76 -2.92
CA ASP A 93 -15.40 1.93 -1.91
C ASP A 93 -14.45 0.88 -1.32
N GLU A 94 -13.67 0.19 -2.15
CA GLU A 94 -12.64 -0.76 -1.71
C GLU A 94 -11.64 -0.10 -0.75
N MET A 95 -11.13 1.09 -1.07
CA MET A 95 -10.22 1.83 -0.19
C MET A 95 -10.88 2.23 1.13
N LEU A 96 -12.16 2.63 1.10
CA LEU A 96 -12.89 3.02 2.30
C LEU A 96 -13.09 1.82 3.23
N GLN A 97 -13.38 0.64 2.68
CA GLN A 97 -13.44 -0.60 3.45
C GLN A 97 -12.08 -0.96 4.08
N VAL A 98 -10.99 -0.84 3.32
CA VAL A 98 -9.63 -1.06 3.83
C VAL A 98 -9.29 -0.07 4.95
N SER A 99 -9.60 1.21 4.77
CA SER A 99 -9.41 2.25 5.80
C SER A 99 -10.16 1.93 7.09
N ASN A 100 -11.41 1.46 6.99
CA ASN A 100 -12.20 1.08 8.16
C ASN A 100 -11.59 -0.12 8.90
N ARG A 101 -11.18 -1.16 8.17
CA ARG A 101 -10.48 -2.32 8.75
C ARG A 101 -9.17 -1.94 9.42
N LEU A 102 -8.41 -1.02 8.82
CA LEU A 102 -7.18 -0.51 9.41
C LEU A 102 -7.47 0.20 10.74
N GLY A 103 -8.53 1.01 10.80
CA GLY A 103 -8.98 1.64 12.04
C GLY A 103 -9.33 0.66 13.16
N GLU A 104 -9.95 -0.48 12.84
CA GLU A 104 -10.23 -1.54 13.83
C GLU A 104 -8.94 -2.18 14.37
N ILE A 105 -7.95 -2.39 13.50
CA ILE A 105 -6.62 -2.90 13.89
C ILE A 105 -5.89 -1.87 14.76
N GLU A 106 -5.91 -0.59 14.38
CA GLU A 106 -5.33 0.52 15.15
C GLU A 106 -5.93 0.60 16.55
N LEU A 107 -7.26 0.47 16.67
CA LEU A 107 -7.97 0.43 17.95
C LEU A 107 -7.52 -0.75 18.80
N THR A 108 -7.41 -1.94 18.21
CA THR A 108 -6.93 -3.15 18.90
C THR A 108 -5.50 -2.98 19.37
N LEU A 109 -4.68 -2.23 18.64
CA LEU A 109 -3.29 -1.97 18.97
C LEU A 109 -3.08 -0.77 19.92
N GLY A 110 -4.14 -0.01 20.24
CA GLY A 110 -4.10 1.17 21.11
C GLY A 110 -3.48 2.42 20.48
N LEU A 111 -3.52 2.54 19.14
CA LEU A 111 -2.83 3.60 18.39
C LEU A 111 -3.73 4.83 18.15
N GLU A 112 -4.23 5.45 19.23
CA GLU A 112 -5.39 6.38 19.16
C GLU A 112 -5.09 7.84 18.75
N GLN A 113 -3.85 8.23 18.41
CA GLN A 113 -3.49 9.66 18.35
C GLN A 113 -2.99 10.11 16.97
N GLN A 114 -3.87 10.82 16.25
CA GLN A 114 -3.61 11.73 15.11
C GLN A 114 -2.93 11.14 13.89
N PHE A 115 -3.78 10.68 12.98
CA PHE A 115 -3.42 10.18 11.68
C PHE A 115 -3.58 11.27 10.60
N PRO A 116 -2.64 11.38 9.62
CA PRO A 116 -2.80 12.24 8.44
C PRO A 116 -4.09 11.92 7.67
N GLN A 117 -4.66 12.88 6.93
CA GLN A 117 -5.84 12.62 6.10
C GLN A 117 -5.59 11.61 4.96
N ASP A 118 -4.33 11.40 4.59
CA ASP A 118 -3.91 10.51 3.52
C ASP A 118 -3.76 9.05 4.00
N LEU A 119 -4.37 8.12 3.27
CA LEU A 119 -4.42 6.69 3.62
C LEU A 119 -3.03 6.04 3.61
N GLU A 120 -2.16 6.48 2.71
CA GLU A 120 -0.79 5.96 2.59
C GLU A 120 0.05 6.35 3.81
N ALA A 121 0.07 7.64 4.17
CA ALA A 121 0.76 8.11 5.37
C ALA A 121 0.22 7.50 6.68
N ARG A 122 -1.07 7.16 6.73
CA ARG A 122 -1.69 6.41 7.85
C ARG A 122 -1.16 5.00 7.93
N LEU A 123 -1.16 4.28 6.82
CA LEU A 123 -0.66 2.93 6.73
C LEU A 123 0.81 2.86 7.13
N ASP A 124 1.63 3.80 6.68
CA ASP A 124 3.05 3.89 7.07
C ASP A 124 3.21 4.10 8.57
N THR A 125 2.46 5.03 9.15
CA THR A 125 2.52 5.33 10.58
C THR A 125 2.07 4.13 11.42
N ALA A 126 0.96 3.50 11.04
CA ALA A 126 0.46 2.30 11.69
C ALA A 126 1.44 1.12 11.56
N THR A 127 2.08 0.97 10.40
CA THR A 127 3.09 -0.06 10.15
C THR A 127 4.35 0.18 10.98
N VAL A 128 4.84 1.41 11.06
CA VAL A 128 6.00 1.78 11.90
C VAL A 128 5.71 1.55 13.38
N ASN A 129 4.53 1.97 13.86
CA ASN A 129 4.17 1.80 15.26
C ASN A 129 3.94 0.32 15.64
N SER A 130 3.21 -0.42 14.81
CA SER A 130 2.97 -1.85 15.04
C SER A 130 4.27 -2.65 14.97
N SER A 131 5.14 -2.41 13.99
CA SER A 131 6.44 -3.07 13.88
C SER A 131 7.37 -2.72 15.04
N ALA A 132 7.41 -1.46 15.48
CA ALA A 132 8.17 -1.04 16.67
C ALA A 132 7.66 -1.72 17.94
N LYS A 133 6.32 -1.77 18.14
CA LYS A 133 5.66 -2.47 19.26
C LYS A 133 6.02 -3.96 19.27
N MET A 134 5.91 -4.61 18.12
CA MET A 134 6.25 -6.04 17.98
C MET A 134 7.74 -6.30 18.21
N ALA A 135 8.63 -5.46 17.66
CA ALA A 135 10.06 -5.57 17.92
C ALA A 135 10.37 -5.40 19.41
N MET A 136 9.70 -4.48 20.09
CA MET A 136 9.86 -4.27 21.52
C MET A 136 9.44 -5.52 22.32
N LEU A 137 8.30 -6.13 21.99
CA LEU A 137 7.82 -7.36 22.63
C LEU A 137 8.66 -8.60 22.27
N GLN A 138 9.46 -8.56 21.22
CA GLN A 138 10.43 -9.63 20.92
C GLN A 138 11.75 -9.43 21.66
N LEU A 139 12.20 -8.18 21.81
CA LEU A 139 13.54 -7.84 22.30
C LEU A 139 13.62 -7.53 23.80
N VAL A 140 12.51 -7.13 24.42
CA VAL A 140 12.42 -6.80 25.86
C VAL A 140 11.65 -7.90 26.58
N PRO A 141 12.14 -8.44 27.72
CA PRO A 141 11.47 -9.51 28.46
C PRO A 141 10.00 -9.17 28.75
N ASN A 142 9.08 -10.05 28.36
CA ASN A 142 7.66 -9.91 28.68
C ASN A 142 6.94 -11.26 28.70
N GLY A 143 5.81 -11.31 29.40
CA GLY A 143 5.07 -12.53 29.67
C GLY A 143 5.71 -13.42 30.74
N SER A 144 4.99 -14.46 31.14
CA SER A 144 5.47 -15.43 32.14
C SER A 144 6.49 -16.40 31.52
N PRO A 145 7.65 -16.65 32.18
CA PRO A 145 8.64 -17.60 31.68
C PRO A 145 8.27 -19.07 31.90
N LEU A 146 7.25 -19.36 32.71
CA LEU A 146 6.70 -20.71 32.90
C LEU A 146 5.24 -20.66 33.33
N GLU A 147 4.57 -21.80 33.24
CA GLU A 147 3.32 -22.04 33.95
C GLU A 147 3.61 -22.35 35.43
N PHE A 148 2.96 -21.62 36.34
CA PHE A 148 3.17 -21.76 37.77
C PHE A 148 1.84 -21.84 38.52
N ARG A 149 1.82 -22.52 39.68
CA ARG A 149 0.59 -22.67 40.49
C ARG A 149 0.26 -21.39 41.26
N ARG A 150 1.29 -20.82 41.87
CA ARG A 150 1.18 -19.58 42.65
C ARG A 150 2.52 -18.89 42.77
N ARG A 151 2.47 -17.59 42.99
CA ARG A 151 3.63 -16.82 43.43
C ARG A 151 3.87 -17.08 44.91
N SER A 152 4.99 -17.73 45.23
CA SER A 152 5.37 -18.01 46.62
C SER A 152 6.04 -16.80 47.28
N SER A 153 6.69 -15.93 46.51
CA SER A 153 7.29 -14.70 47.03
C SER A 153 7.30 -13.54 46.03
N ARG A 154 7.21 -12.31 46.54
CA ARG A 154 7.20 -11.06 45.74
C ARG A 154 8.58 -10.39 45.73
N PHE A 155 8.79 -9.54 44.74
CA PHE A 155 9.92 -8.61 44.67
C PHE A 155 9.88 -7.56 45.80
N GLY A 156 11.05 -7.10 46.24
CA GLY A 156 11.18 -6.05 47.24
C GLY A 156 11.48 -6.54 48.66
N VAL A 157 11.29 -5.69 49.65
CA VAL A 157 11.64 -5.97 51.06
C VAL A 157 10.67 -7.00 51.64
N ARG A 158 11.21 -8.11 52.14
CA ARG A 158 10.45 -9.19 52.79
C ARG A 158 11.25 -9.87 53.89
N THR A 159 10.58 -10.61 54.77
CA THR A 159 11.26 -11.50 55.71
C THR A 159 11.81 -12.72 54.97
N HIS A 160 13.13 -12.93 55.05
CA HIS A 160 13.81 -14.06 54.40
C HIS A 160 13.36 -15.39 55.03
N PRO A 161 12.88 -16.36 54.24
CA PRO A 161 12.20 -17.56 54.75
C PRO A 161 13.12 -18.50 55.52
N ILE A 162 14.43 -18.44 55.27
CA ILE A 162 15.42 -19.27 55.96
C ILE A 162 16.07 -18.52 57.13
N MET A 163 16.25 -17.20 57.02
CA MET A 163 17.05 -16.42 57.98
C MET A 163 16.19 -15.64 58.98
N GLY A 164 14.89 -15.46 58.71
CA GLY A 164 13.95 -14.72 59.56
C GLY A 164 14.19 -13.20 59.63
N LYS A 165 15.12 -12.65 58.84
CA LYS A 165 15.46 -11.22 58.80
C LYS A 165 14.84 -10.52 57.59
N GLN A 166 14.62 -9.21 57.68
CA GLN A 166 14.24 -8.45 56.49
C GLN A 166 15.39 -8.42 55.49
N GLN A 167 15.10 -8.79 54.24
CA GLN A 167 16.04 -8.78 53.13
C GLN A 167 15.31 -8.32 51.87
N HIS A 168 16.04 -7.59 51.02
CA HIS A 168 15.54 -7.24 49.71
C HIS A 168 15.61 -8.44 48.77
N HIS A 169 14.48 -8.76 48.15
CA HIS A 169 14.36 -9.83 47.17
C HIS A 169 14.46 -9.25 45.77
N ASN A 170 15.52 -9.60 45.06
CA ASN A 170 15.86 -9.09 43.73
C ASN A 170 14.96 -9.64 42.61
N GLY A 171 14.04 -10.56 42.92
CA GLY A 171 13.20 -11.23 41.95
C GLY A 171 11.85 -11.66 42.49
N ILE A 172 11.31 -12.70 41.87
CA ILE A 172 10.03 -13.33 42.20
C ILE A 172 10.23 -14.84 42.31
N ASP A 173 9.55 -15.46 43.28
CA ASP A 173 9.55 -16.91 43.43
C ASP A 173 8.21 -17.47 42.91
N LEU A 174 8.29 -18.33 41.90
CA LEU A 174 7.17 -18.92 41.17
C LEU A 174 7.09 -20.42 41.47
N SER A 175 6.08 -20.83 42.23
CA SER A 175 5.91 -22.24 42.62
C SER A 175 5.51 -23.09 41.43
N ALA A 176 6.35 -24.06 41.10
CA ALA A 176 6.17 -25.01 40.00
C ALA A 176 6.72 -26.38 40.42
N ASN A 177 6.25 -27.45 39.79
CA ASN A 177 6.84 -28.77 40.02
C ASN A 177 8.29 -28.78 39.51
N ARG A 178 9.11 -29.70 40.01
CA ARG A 178 10.40 -30.00 39.38
C ARG A 178 10.16 -30.52 37.95
N GLY A 179 10.99 -30.08 37.01
CA GLY A 179 10.87 -30.45 35.60
C GLY A 179 9.94 -29.58 34.78
N THR A 180 9.25 -28.57 35.35
CA THR A 180 8.38 -27.69 34.57
C THR A 180 9.20 -26.91 33.53
N PRO A 181 8.82 -26.91 32.24
CA PRO A 181 9.49 -26.16 31.19
C PRO A 181 9.59 -24.66 31.49
N ILE A 182 10.75 -24.07 31.22
CA ILE A 182 11.00 -22.63 31.32
C ILE A 182 11.38 -22.11 29.93
N TYR A 183 10.76 -21.02 29.52
CA TYR A 183 10.91 -20.41 28.21
C TYR A 183 11.57 -19.03 28.28
N ALA A 184 12.30 -18.66 27.24
CA ALA A 184 12.89 -17.33 27.11
C ALA A 184 11.78 -16.27 26.91
N PRO A 185 11.74 -15.19 27.71
CA PRO A 185 10.71 -14.15 27.64
C PRO A 185 10.99 -13.13 26.54
N ALA A 186 12.18 -13.16 25.94
CA ALA A 186 12.60 -12.32 24.83
C ALA A 186 13.82 -12.95 24.13
N ASP A 187 14.11 -12.48 22.93
CA ASP A 187 15.33 -12.81 22.19
C ASP A 187 16.57 -12.36 22.97
N GLY A 188 17.64 -13.15 22.88
CA GLY A 188 18.87 -12.82 23.59
C GLY A 188 20.00 -13.81 23.35
N VAL A 189 21.03 -13.69 24.17
CA VAL A 189 22.19 -14.56 24.20
C VAL A 189 22.41 -15.07 25.61
N VAL A 190 22.69 -16.36 25.75
CA VAL A 190 22.98 -16.98 27.04
C VAL A 190 24.33 -16.46 27.55
N GLU A 191 24.29 -15.65 28.60
CA GLU A 191 25.47 -15.04 29.20
C GLU A 191 26.16 -16.00 30.18
N VAL A 192 25.36 -16.68 31.02
CA VAL A 192 25.88 -17.58 32.06
C VAL A 192 25.00 -18.82 32.20
N VAL A 193 25.64 -19.98 32.21
CA VAL A 193 25.16 -21.28 32.63
C VAL A 193 26.10 -21.75 33.72
N ARG A 194 25.61 -21.80 34.95
CA ARG A 194 26.41 -22.13 36.12
C ARG A 194 25.74 -23.19 36.97
N PRO A 195 26.19 -24.46 36.93
CA PRO A 195 25.74 -25.47 37.87
C PRO A 195 26.28 -25.16 39.28
N SER A 196 25.44 -25.30 40.30
CA SER A 196 25.84 -25.15 41.70
C SER A 196 24.83 -25.82 42.63
N LYS A 197 25.30 -26.25 43.80
CA LYS A 197 24.44 -26.75 44.89
C LYS A 197 24.18 -25.71 45.98
N ASN A 198 24.80 -24.54 45.90
CA ASN A 198 24.74 -23.49 46.93
C ASN A 198 24.12 -22.20 46.38
N GLY A 199 23.52 -21.39 47.26
CA GLY A 199 22.97 -20.08 46.91
C GLY A 199 21.83 -20.20 45.90
N TYR A 200 21.95 -19.54 44.74
CA TYR A 200 21.00 -19.68 43.63
C TYR A 200 20.89 -21.09 43.03
N GLY A 201 21.79 -22.01 43.39
CA GLY A 201 21.83 -23.33 42.78
C GLY A 201 22.22 -23.26 41.30
N ASN A 202 21.64 -24.14 40.48
CA ASN A 202 21.80 -24.07 39.03
C ASN A 202 21.21 -22.76 38.51
N LEU A 203 22.06 -21.96 37.89
CA LEU A 203 21.78 -20.59 37.47
C LEU A 203 21.93 -20.46 35.96
N LEU A 204 20.94 -19.87 35.31
CA LEU A 204 20.97 -19.41 33.92
C LEU A 204 20.78 -17.90 33.90
N LYS A 205 21.59 -17.18 33.12
CA LYS A 205 21.42 -15.75 32.85
C LYS A 205 21.41 -15.51 31.34
N ILE A 206 20.41 -14.81 30.85
CA ILE A 206 20.26 -14.44 29.43
C ILE A 206 20.35 -12.92 29.33
N ARG A 207 21.17 -12.45 28.39
CA ARG A 207 21.30 -11.04 28.04
C ARG A 207 20.43 -10.75 26.82
N HIS A 208 19.57 -9.75 26.97
CA HIS A 208 18.63 -9.30 25.94
C HIS A 208 19.11 -7.96 25.35
N ALA A 209 18.32 -7.43 24.42
CA ALA A 209 18.60 -6.12 23.86
C ALA A 209 18.52 -5.01 24.93
N PHE A 210 19.06 -3.84 24.59
CA PHE A 210 18.88 -2.60 25.36
C PHE A 210 19.35 -2.64 26.83
N GLY A 211 20.20 -3.60 27.19
CA GLY A 211 20.74 -3.73 28.55
C GLY A 211 19.85 -4.50 29.53
N PHE A 212 18.80 -5.17 29.04
CA PHE A 212 18.01 -6.08 29.84
C PHE A 212 18.73 -7.42 30.04
N THR A 213 18.60 -8.00 31.23
CA THR A 213 19.02 -9.38 31.49
C THR A 213 17.98 -10.10 32.32
N THR A 214 17.81 -11.39 32.10
CA THR A 214 16.95 -12.26 32.89
C THR A 214 17.77 -13.33 33.58
N LEU A 215 17.37 -13.69 34.79
CA LEU A 215 18.07 -14.65 35.62
C LEU A 215 17.09 -15.71 36.11
N TYR A 216 17.51 -16.97 36.02
CA TYR A 216 16.73 -18.14 36.40
C TYR A 216 17.55 -18.99 37.35
N ALA A 217 17.02 -19.24 38.54
CA ALA A 217 17.70 -19.97 39.59
C ALA A 217 16.90 -21.16 40.09
N HIS A 218 17.55 -21.99 40.90
CA HIS A 218 17.05 -23.25 41.45
C HIS A 218 16.69 -24.27 40.36
N LEU A 219 17.31 -24.18 39.19
CA LEU A 219 17.01 -25.01 38.02
C LEU A 219 17.34 -26.49 38.25
N ASP A 220 16.64 -27.36 37.53
CA ASP A 220 16.95 -28.79 37.50
C ASP A 220 17.92 -29.12 36.36
N GLU A 221 17.53 -28.79 35.13
CA GLU A 221 18.30 -29.06 33.92
C GLU A 221 18.42 -27.81 33.04
N PHE A 222 19.57 -27.64 32.40
CA PHE A 222 19.78 -26.63 31.36
C PHE A 222 19.50 -27.22 29.98
N LYS A 223 18.77 -26.50 29.13
CA LYS A 223 18.52 -26.88 27.73
C LYS A 223 19.34 -26.07 26.73
N VAL A 224 20.15 -25.14 27.24
CA VAL A 224 21.00 -24.23 26.49
C VAL A 224 22.39 -24.14 27.10
N ALA A 225 23.35 -23.62 26.33
CA ALA A 225 24.75 -23.46 26.72
C ALA A 225 25.21 -22.00 26.61
N ASN A 226 26.32 -21.66 27.27
CA ASN A 226 26.93 -20.32 27.20
C ASN A 226 27.19 -19.89 25.74
N GLY A 227 26.85 -18.64 25.43
CA GLY A 227 27.04 -18.05 24.10
C GLY A 227 25.96 -18.41 23.08
N LEU A 228 25.00 -19.27 23.41
CA LEU A 228 23.92 -19.64 22.50
C LEU A 228 22.92 -18.48 22.34
N PHE A 229 22.52 -18.18 21.09
CA PHE A 229 21.40 -17.30 20.82
C PHE A 229 20.07 -18.03 21.09
N VAL A 230 19.16 -17.33 21.76
CA VAL A 230 17.84 -17.85 22.10
C VAL A 230 16.76 -16.93 21.56
N HIS A 231 15.67 -17.54 21.11
CA HIS A 231 14.48 -16.83 20.65
C HIS A 231 13.41 -16.79 21.73
N LYS A 232 12.57 -15.76 21.73
CA LYS A 232 11.39 -15.69 22.59
C LYS A 232 10.54 -16.97 22.46
N GLY A 233 10.14 -17.53 23.59
CA GLY A 233 9.38 -18.78 23.65
C GLY A 233 10.22 -20.05 23.51
N GLN A 234 11.54 -19.96 23.31
CA GLN A 234 12.41 -21.12 23.26
C GLN A 234 12.55 -21.78 24.63
N LEU A 235 12.51 -23.11 24.69
CA LEU A 235 12.79 -23.89 25.89
C LEU A 235 14.27 -23.71 26.31
N ILE A 236 14.49 -23.16 27.49
CA ILE A 236 15.85 -22.82 27.98
C ILE A 236 16.30 -23.66 29.18
N ALA A 237 15.37 -24.11 30.02
CA ALA A 237 15.67 -24.88 31.21
C ALA A 237 14.41 -25.57 31.75
N THR A 238 14.58 -26.33 32.84
CA THR A 238 13.47 -26.82 33.65
C THR A 238 13.59 -26.35 35.09
N SER A 239 12.45 -26.05 35.72
CA SER A 239 12.38 -25.66 37.13
C SER A 239 12.86 -26.80 38.03
N GLY A 240 13.42 -26.46 39.19
CA GLY A 240 14.00 -27.44 40.10
C GLY A 240 13.83 -27.08 41.56
N ASN A 241 14.80 -27.53 42.35
CA ASN A 241 14.91 -27.26 43.77
C ASN A 241 16.38 -27.28 44.21
N THR A 242 17.30 -26.84 43.34
CA THR A 242 18.75 -26.82 43.62
C THR A 242 19.14 -25.57 44.40
N GLY A 243 20.27 -25.58 45.10
CA GLY A 243 20.68 -24.41 45.90
C GLY A 243 19.93 -24.27 47.21
N ASN A 244 19.84 -23.04 47.70
CA ASN A 244 19.16 -22.69 48.95
C ASN A 244 17.64 -22.55 48.73
N SER A 245 16.99 -23.65 48.35
CA SER A 245 15.55 -23.71 48.09
C SER A 245 14.86 -24.68 49.05
N THR A 246 13.75 -24.26 49.64
CA THR A 246 12.98 -25.08 50.59
C THR A 246 11.94 -25.97 49.92
N ALA A 247 11.44 -25.59 48.75
CA ALA A 247 10.45 -26.33 47.97
C ALA A 247 10.59 -26.02 46.47
N PRO A 248 10.16 -26.91 45.56
CA PRO A 248 10.27 -26.68 44.13
C PRO A 248 9.63 -25.36 43.66
N HIS A 249 10.44 -24.52 43.03
CA HIS A 249 10.04 -23.24 42.46
C HIS A 249 11.08 -22.74 41.45
N LEU A 250 10.69 -21.78 40.61
CA LEU A 250 11.63 -20.94 39.87
C LEU A 250 11.84 -19.64 40.65
N HIS A 251 13.09 -19.29 40.89
CA HIS A 251 13.45 -17.92 41.24
C HIS A 251 13.82 -17.16 39.96
N TYR A 252 13.09 -16.09 39.67
CA TYR A 252 13.19 -15.32 38.43
C TYR A 252 13.50 -13.84 38.72
N GLU A 253 14.50 -13.29 38.06
CA GLU A 253 14.84 -11.86 38.16
C GLU A 253 14.90 -11.22 36.77
N ILE A 254 14.56 -9.93 36.71
CA ILE A 254 14.77 -9.08 35.55
C ILE A 254 15.65 -7.92 36.00
N HIS A 255 16.68 -7.62 35.22
CA HIS A 255 17.57 -6.50 35.48
C HIS A 255 17.67 -5.59 34.26
N PHE A 256 17.89 -4.31 34.50
CA PHE A 256 18.24 -3.33 33.48
C PHE A 256 19.52 -2.61 33.92
N LEU A 257 20.59 -2.77 33.12
CA LEU A 257 21.92 -2.24 33.45
C LEU A 257 22.35 -2.62 34.89
N ASP A 258 22.25 -3.92 35.20
CA ASP A 258 22.56 -4.54 36.50
C ASP A 258 21.71 -4.09 37.70
N ARG A 259 20.68 -3.26 37.48
CA ARG A 259 19.69 -2.91 38.50
C ARG A 259 18.51 -3.89 38.43
N SER A 260 18.17 -4.51 39.56
CA SER A 260 16.98 -5.36 39.65
C SER A 260 15.70 -4.54 39.50
N LEU A 261 14.80 -5.04 38.67
CA LEU A 261 13.48 -4.49 38.42
C LEU A 261 12.42 -5.43 38.99
N ASN A 262 11.19 -4.94 39.15
CA ASN A 262 10.10 -5.81 39.55
C ASN A 262 9.70 -6.72 38.39
N PRO A 263 9.93 -8.05 38.44
CA PRO A 263 9.62 -8.93 37.32
C PRO A 263 8.12 -8.97 37.01
N GLN A 264 7.26 -8.63 37.98
CA GLN A 264 5.82 -8.66 37.77
C GLN A 264 5.36 -7.68 36.70
N SER A 265 5.94 -6.47 36.64
CA SER A 265 5.56 -5.46 35.66
C SER A 265 5.76 -5.95 34.23
N PHE A 266 6.73 -6.84 34.01
CA PHE A 266 7.06 -7.42 32.71
C PHE A 266 6.31 -8.73 32.45
N MET A 267 6.06 -9.54 33.48
CA MET A 267 5.29 -10.78 33.35
C MET A 267 3.83 -10.52 32.96
N ASP A 268 3.26 -9.43 33.47
CA ASP A 268 1.91 -9.00 33.13
C ASP A 268 1.87 -8.26 31.79
N TRP A 269 3.01 -7.88 31.21
CA TRP A 269 3.08 -7.08 29.99
C TRP A 269 2.98 -7.96 28.74
N ASP A 270 2.08 -7.59 27.83
CA ASP A 270 1.81 -8.23 26.55
C ASP A 270 1.32 -7.19 25.51
N ALA A 271 0.85 -7.68 24.35
CA ALA A 271 0.36 -6.82 23.27
C ALA A 271 -0.93 -6.06 23.61
N ASN A 272 -1.78 -6.61 24.50
CA ASN A 272 -3.08 -6.07 24.88
C ASN A 272 -2.97 -5.00 25.97
N ASN A 273 -1.93 -5.08 26.82
CA ASN A 273 -1.69 -4.12 27.90
C ASN A 273 -0.32 -3.43 27.78
N PHE A 274 0.02 -3.06 26.55
CA PHE A 274 1.35 -2.56 26.19
C PHE A 274 1.84 -1.37 27.03
N ASP A 275 0.94 -0.52 27.51
CA ASP A 275 1.32 0.68 28.27
C ASP A 275 1.70 0.40 29.74
N LEU A 276 1.40 -0.80 30.23
CA LEU A 276 1.58 -1.18 31.63
C LEU A 276 3.03 -0.97 32.11
N VAL A 277 4.01 -1.38 31.31
CA VAL A 277 5.41 -1.32 31.71
C VAL A 277 5.93 0.13 31.80
N PHE A 278 5.40 1.03 30.96
CA PHE A 278 5.77 2.44 30.96
C PHE A 278 5.27 3.15 32.23
N GLU A 279 4.08 2.77 32.70
CA GLU A 279 3.50 3.33 33.92
C GLU A 279 4.18 2.81 35.19
N LYS A 280 4.45 1.50 35.22
CA LYS A 280 4.97 0.79 36.41
C LYS A 280 6.47 1.00 36.58
N GLU A 281 7.23 0.99 35.49
CA GLU A 281 8.70 0.98 35.52
C GLU A 281 9.29 2.30 34.99
N ARG A 282 8.94 3.42 35.62
CA ARG A 282 9.37 4.79 35.24
C ARG A 282 10.86 5.08 35.35
N SER A 283 11.62 4.14 35.90
CA SER A 283 13.08 4.28 36.09
C SER A 283 13.89 4.07 34.81
N ILE A 284 13.22 3.67 33.72
CA ILE A 284 13.78 3.42 32.40
C ILE A 284 13.32 4.54 31.46
N LYS A 285 14.23 5.04 30.63
CA LYS A 285 13.94 6.08 29.63
C LYS A 285 13.27 5.44 28.40
N TRP A 286 12.01 5.09 28.54
CA TRP A 286 11.24 4.38 27.52
C TRP A 286 11.10 5.15 26.21
N ASP A 287 10.91 6.48 26.27
CA ASP A 287 10.76 7.32 25.08
C ASP A 287 11.93 7.17 24.09
N SER A 288 13.15 7.10 24.63
CA SER A 288 14.35 6.92 23.81
C SER A 288 14.41 5.55 23.14
N LEU A 289 13.95 4.50 23.83
CA LEU A 289 13.89 3.15 23.27
C LEU A 289 12.82 3.03 22.19
N VAL A 290 11.63 3.56 22.46
CA VAL A 290 10.52 3.59 21.49
C VAL A 290 10.92 4.38 20.25
N THR A 291 11.49 5.57 20.41
CA THR A 291 11.96 6.40 19.29
C THR A 291 13.01 5.67 18.44
N MET A 292 13.96 4.96 19.09
CA MET A 292 14.97 4.18 18.38
C MET A 292 14.35 3.06 17.54
N LEU A 293 13.39 2.31 18.11
CA LEU A 293 12.69 1.24 17.42
C LEU A 293 11.84 1.77 16.26
N GLN A 294 11.11 2.86 16.46
CA GLN A 294 10.34 3.53 15.42
C GLN A 294 11.25 4.02 14.29
N THR A 295 12.39 4.63 14.61
CA THR A 295 13.38 5.07 13.60
C THR A 295 13.93 3.90 12.80
N LYS A 296 14.21 2.77 13.45
CA LYS A 296 14.67 1.56 12.77
C LYS A 296 13.58 1.00 11.84
N ALA A 297 12.35 0.94 12.31
CA ALA A 297 11.21 0.48 11.54
C ALA A 297 10.94 1.38 10.32
N SER A 298 10.96 2.71 10.50
CA SER A 298 10.76 3.66 9.41
C SER A 298 11.87 3.59 8.36
N THR A 299 13.13 3.47 8.80
CA THR A 299 14.27 3.28 7.89
C THR A 299 14.12 2.00 7.07
N GLN A 300 13.68 0.90 7.70
CA GLN A 300 13.46 -0.36 7.00
C GLN A 300 12.32 -0.26 5.98
N LEU A 301 11.23 0.43 6.31
CA LEU A 301 10.11 0.68 5.42
C LEU A 301 10.52 1.52 4.20
N GLN A 302 11.32 2.57 4.41
CA GLN A 302 11.90 3.38 3.33
C GLN A 302 12.83 2.55 2.42
N LEU A 303 13.64 1.66 2.98
CA LEU A 303 14.52 0.80 2.18
C LEU A 303 13.73 -0.22 1.35
N SER A 304 12.62 -0.75 1.87
CA SER A 304 11.73 -1.63 1.10
C SER A 304 11.04 -0.88 -0.04
N SER A 305 10.49 0.31 0.21
CA SER A 305 9.80 1.08 -0.84
C SER A 305 10.74 1.49 -1.97
N LEU A 306 11.97 1.89 -1.65
CA LEU A 306 13.01 2.17 -2.66
C LEU A 306 13.35 0.95 -3.52
N ARG A 307 13.43 -0.23 -2.90
CA ARG A 307 13.67 -1.49 -3.62
C ARG A 307 12.52 -1.82 -4.56
N ASP A 308 11.28 -1.62 -4.13
CA ASP A 308 10.10 -1.90 -4.95
C ASP A 308 10.01 -0.96 -6.16
N ALA A 309 10.32 0.34 -5.98
CA ALA A 309 10.40 1.31 -7.07
C ALA A 309 11.49 0.96 -8.12
N GLN A 310 12.65 0.48 -7.66
CA GLN A 310 13.71 0.03 -8.58
C GLN A 310 13.32 -1.23 -9.37
N LEU A 311 12.54 -2.12 -8.75
CA LEU A 311 12.07 -3.33 -9.42
C LEU A 311 11.00 -3.02 -10.46
N SER A 312 10.12 -2.04 -10.22
CA SER A 312 9.13 -1.60 -11.21
C SER A 312 9.78 -0.91 -12.41
N GLU A 313 10.77 -0.05 -12.20
CA GLU A 313 11.50 0.61 -13.30
C GLU A 313 12.32 -0.37 -14.15
N ALA A 314 12.71 -1.53 -13.61
CA ALA A 314 13.45 -2.55 -14.33
C ALA A 314 12.56 -3.55 -15.09
N SER A 315 11.24 -3.55 -14.83
CA SER A 315 10.26 -4.42 -15.49
C SER A 315 9.52 -3.77 -16.66
N ASP A 316 9.68 -2.46 -16.86
CA ASP A 316 9.19 -1.68 -17.99
C ASP A 316 10.28 -1.51 -19.09
#